data_AF-A0A3R7JY19-F1
#
_entry.id   AF-A0A3R7JY19-F1
#
_cell.length_a   1.000
_cell.length_b   1.000
_cell.length_c   1.000
_cell.angle_alpha   90.00
_cell.angle_beta   90.00
_cell.angle_gamma   90.00
#
_symmetry.space_group_name_H-M   'P 1'
#
loop_
_entity.id
_entity.type
_entity.pdbx_description
1 polymer ?
#
loop_
_entity_poly.entity_id
_entity_poly.type
_entity_poly.pdbx_seq_one_letter_code
_entity_poly.pdbx_strand_id
1 'polypeptide(L)'
;AMGADASKNLDSEVVQEQEQEEQRVSVASRDDEFHIPWRVETLETHGRDYPTQGSCFYPLRRLRVRPQRPLLFVDSAIQVSDNNYREAWHGAGERRLKNVFLSLEWLPLHSSEDEMHVLHFGLVTLAEGESLRWMMHHPTHLSGRVCMALRVVSSGRYMDVADSFALAVPRLREERTSADLLPAGAAWTPSPAPSVERNGALLLYRFLSNDMFFSPGELAVLEEVVRNVAHMDRLQFFTDCLRARRRHRNHWEDAPVAALFLPAEHQEAMRPLAILTALRVGFEALPERAAQVPPAAKLVAQLRSLHERVAKASKEQLGGTQSTGASTASLPIDMMARILHDIFPSVVKPFTPHDVEHALRYLCHHGAAGAGTRTPADVGHPHHAPLHRVAEAFPVLQEEFLHTCLAASRVHGGFQEER
;
A
#
# COMPACT_ATOMS: atom_id res chain seq x y z
N ALA A 1 7.91 -1.88 42.93
CA ALA A 1 6.92 -0.82 42.70
C ALA A 1 6.90 -0.31 41.24
N MET A 2 8.01 -0.32 40.48
CA MET A 2 8.07 0.25 39.11
C MET A 2 7.37 -0.56 37.99
N GLY A 3 7.01 -1.84 38.20
CA GLY A 3 6.32 -2.63 37.16
C GLY A 3 4.81 -2.36 37.04
N ALA A 4 4.19 -1.75 38.06
CA ALA A 4 2.75 -1.46 38.06
C ALA A 4 2.40 -0.14 37.35
N ASP A 5 3.34 0.80 37.27
CA ASP A 5 3.14 2.10 36.61
C ASP A 5 3.23 2.01 35.09
N ALA A 6 4.18 1.22 34.57
CA ALA A 6 4.33 1.02 33.12
C ALA A 6 3.10 0.31 32.51
N SER A 7 2.53 -0.68 33.22
CA SER A 7 1.32 -1.37 32.78
C SER A 7 0.09 -0.45 32.81
N LYS A 8 -0.02 0.43 33.82
CA LYS A 8 -1.12 1.42 33.90
C LYS A 8 -1.06 2.50 32.83
N ASN A 9 0.13 2.93 32.43
CA ASN A 9 0.31 3.91 31.36
C ASN A 9 -0.05 3.32 29.99
N LEU A 10 0.37 2.09 29.69
CA LEU A 10 -0.04 1.36 28.49
C LEU A 10 -1.56 1.15 28.44
N ASP A 11 -2.17 0.74 29.56
CA ASP A 11 -3.62 0.55 29.62
C ASP A 11 -4.38 1.88 29.44
N SER A 12 -3.84 2.99 29.95
CA SER A 12 -4.46 4.32 29.84
C SER A 12 -4.33 4.91 28.43
N GLU A 13 -3.18 4.72 27.75
CA GLU A 13 -3.02 5.11 26.34
C GLU A 13 -3.96 4.32 25.44
N VAL A 14 -4.08 3.00 25.64
CA VAL A 14 -5.00 2.14 24.87
C VAL A 14 -6.46 2.55 25.08
N VAL A 15 -6.85 2.88 26.32
CA VAL A 15 -8.21 3.35 26.61
C VAL A 15 -8.47 4.72 25.97
N GLN A 16 -7.50 5.63 26.02
CA GLN A 16 -7.65 6.96 25.42
C GLN A 16 -7.71 6.91 23.89
N GLU A 17 -6.97 6.00 23.26
CA GLU A 17 -7.08 5.70 21.83
C GLU A 17 -8.45 5.10 21.47
N GLN A 18 -8.97 4.18 22.29
CA GLN A 18 -10.32 3.62 22.11
C GLN A 18 -11.40 4.68 22.22
N GLU A 19 -11.34 5.58 23.21
CA GLU A 19 -12.33 6.65 23.38
C GLU A 19 -12.28 7.65 22.21
N GLN A 20 -11.09 7.98 21.71
CA GLN A 20 -10.96 8.80 20.49
C GLN A 20 -11.50 8.08 19.26
N GLU A 21 -11.31 6.76 19.15
CA GLU A 21 -11.88 5.95 18.08
C GLU A 21 -13.41 5.92 18.16
N GLU A 22 -13.99 5.70 19.34
CA GLU A 22 -15.45 5.72 19.55
C GLU A 22 -16.05 7.08 19.20
N GLN A 23 -15.40 8.18 19.60
CA GLN A 23 -15.82 9.53 19.23
C GLN A 23 -15.75 9.76 17.71
N ARG A 24 -14.67 9.32 17.05
CA ARG A 24 -14.55 9.38 15.57
C ARG A 24 -15.61 8.52 14.88
N VAL A 25 -15.91 7.33 15.42
CA VAL A 25 -16.92 6.41 14.90
C VAL A 25 -18.33 6.99 15.03
N SER A 26 -18.61 7.69 16.14
CA SER A 26 -19.89 8.39 16.37
C SER A 26 -20.11 9.53 15.38
N VAL A 27 -19.07 10.30 15.05
CA VAL A 27 -19.16 11.43 14.11
C VAL A 27 -19.49 11.01 12.67
N ALA A 28 -19.06 9.81 12.25
CA ALA A 28 -19.29 9.30 10.89
C ALA A 28 -20.41 8.23 10.80
N SER A 29 -21.37 8.24 11.73
CA SER A 29 -22.43 7.23 11.79
C SER A 29 -23.31 7.20 10.52
N ARG A 30 -24.01 6.07 10.31
CA ARG A 30 -24.95 5.84 9.20
C ARG A 30 -26.32 5.40 9.74
N ASP A 31 -26.65 5.79 10.98
CA ASP A 31 -27.81 5.25 11.70
C ASP A 31 -29.15 5.72 11.11
N ASP A 32 -29.12 6.80 10.31
CA ASP A 32 -30.23 7.34 9.51
C ASP A 32 -30.37 6.68 8.12
N GLU A 33 -29.50 5.73 7.77
CA GLU A 33 -29.48 5.13 6.45
C GLU A 33 -30.45 3.94 6.32
N PHE A 34 -31.42 4.10 5.43
CA PHE A 34 -32.27 3.01 4.94
C PHE A 34 -31.84 2.54 3.55
N HIS A 35 -32.08 1.27 3.24
CA HIS A 35 -31.88 0.73 1.90
C HIS A 35 -32.88 1.34 0.93
N ILE A 36 -32.40 1.84 -0.21
CA ILE A 36 -33.21 2.43 -1.27
C ILE A 36 -33.57 1.30 -2.25
N PRO A 37 -34.84 0.86 -2.31
CA PRO A 37 -35.25 -0.11 -3.32
C PRO A 37 -35.16 0.53 -4.71
N TRP A 38 -34.69 -0.23 -5.68
CA TRP A 38 -34.56 0.20 -7.08
C TRP A 38 -35.00 -0.90 -8.04
N ARG A 39 -35.35 -0.51 -9.26
CA ARG A 39 -35.90 -1.39 -10.30
C ARG A 39 -34.78 -1.90 -11.20
N VAL A 40 -34.65 -3.22 -11.34
CA VAL A 40 -33.60 -3.85 -12.15
C VAL A 40 -33.75 -3.54 -13.64
N GLU A 41 -34.97 -3.27 -14.08
CA GLU A 41 -35.29 -2.81 -15.44
C GLU A 41 -34.53 -1.55 -15.83
N THR A 42 -34.10 -0.73 -14.85
CA THR A 42 -33.27 0.45 -15.13
C THR A 42 -31.91 0.11 -15.72
N LEU A 43 -31.44 -1.14 -15.59
CA LEU A 43 -30.20 -1.62 -16.22
C LEU A 43 -30.36 -1.89 -17.72
N GLU A 44 -31.60 -2.03 -18.22
CA GLU A 44 -31.88 -2.27 -19.64
C GLU A 44 -31.56 -1.04 -20.49
N THR A 45 -31.73 0.15 -19.93
CA THR A 45 -31.61 1.41 -20.65
C THR A 45 -30.55 2.25 -19.95
N HIS A 46 -29.42 2.41 -20.60
CA HIS A 46 -28.34 3.25 -20.08
C HIS A 46 -28.01 4.30 -21.13
N GLY A 47 -28.07 5.57 -20.75
CA GLY A 47 -27.56 6.63 -21.61
C GLY A 47 -26.04 6.50 -21.73
N ARG A 48 -25.44 7.10 -22.79
CA ARG A 48 -23.98 7.08 -23.01
C ARG A 48 -23.16 7.55 -21.79
N ASP A 49 -23.73 8.36 -20.89
CA ASP A 49 -23.01 8.96 -19.75
C ASP A 49 -23.70 8.88 -18.39
N TYR A 50 -24.98 8.52 -18.34
CA TYR A 50 -25.75 8.50 -17.09
C TYR A 50 -26.80 7.39 -17.08
N PRO A 51 -27.02 6.77 -15.91
CA PRO A 51 -28.14 5.88 -15.70
C PRO A 51 -29.46 6.57 -16.00
N THR A 52 -30.42 5.84 -16.56
CA THR A 52 -31.77 6.35 -16.79
C THR A 52 -32.46 6.76 -15.49
N GLN A 53 -33.45 7.66 -15.61
CA GLN A 53 -34.22 8.17 -14.48
C GLN A 53 -34.77 7.02 -13.62
N GLY A 54 -34.33 6.93 -12.36
CA GLY A 54 -34.74 5.90 -11.41
C GLY A 54 -33.71 4.78 -11.16
N SER A 55 -32.56 4.78 -11.84
CA SER A 55 -31.43 3.91 -11.45
C SER A 55 -30.81 4.37 -10.12
N CYS A 56 -30.28 3.41 -9.35
CA CYS A 56 -29.55 3.68 -8.11
C CYS A 56 -28.05 3.91 -8.32
N PHE A 57 -27.54 3.76 -9.55
CA PHE A 57 -26.12 3.90 -9.82
C PHE A 57 -25.77 5.34 -10.18
N TYR A 58 -24.55 5.75 -9.86
CA TYR A 58 -23.96 6.97 -10.41
C TYR A 58 -22.49 6.72 -10.76
N PRO A 59 -21.93 7.43 -11.75
CA PRO A 59 -20.51 7.29 -12.11
C PRO A 59 -19.57 7.50 -10.91
N LEU A 60 -18.59 6.63 -10.74
CA LEU A 60 -17.61 6.69 -9.64
C LEU A 60 -16.85 8.04 -9.61
N ARG A 61 -16.65 8.67 -10.78
CA ARG A 61 -16.09 10.02 -10.91
C ARG A 61 -16.86 11.11 -10.16
N ARG A 62 -18.09 10.85 -9.72
CA ARG A 62 -18.93 11.75 -8.93
C ARG A 62 -18.92 11.42 -7.43
N LEU A 63 -18.34 10.28 -7.02
CA LEU A 63 -18.24 9.89 -5.61
C LEU A 63 -17.42 10.92 -4.82
N ARG A 64 -18.00 11.39 -3.71
CA ARG A 64 -17.36 12.35 -2.80
C ARG A 64 -17.52 11.92 -1.36
N VAL A 65 -16.42 11.52 -0.74
CA VAL A 65 -16.38 11.20 0.70
C VAL A 65 -16.29 12.48 1.53
N ARG A 66 -15.58 13.50 1.04
CA ARG A 66 -15.50 14.84 1.65
C ARG A 66 -15.96 15.93 0.67
N PRO A 67 -16.35 17.11 1.18
CA PRO A 67 -16.63 18.28 0.33
C PRO A 67 -15.41 18.79 -0.43
N GLN A 68 -14.22 18.63 0.16
CA GLN A 68 -12.95 19.00 -0.47
C GLN A 68 -12.63 18.02 -1.61
N ARG A 69 -12.19 18.54 -2.77
CA ARG A 69 -11.72 17.74 -3.90
C ARG A 69 -10.50 16.92 -3.46
N PRO A 70 -10.46 15.63 -3.84
CA PRO A 70 -10.30 15.23 -5.24
C PRO A 70 -11.38 14.28 -5.78
N LEU A 71 -11.59 14.31 -7.10
CA LEU A 71 -12.41 13.34 -7.83
C LEU A 71 -11.49 12.43 -8.64
N LEU A 72 -11.81 11.14 -8.71
CA LEU A 72 -11.14 10.23 -9.64
C LEU A 72 -11.74 10.38 -11.04
N PHE A 73 -11.00 10.97 -11.97
CA PHE A 73 -11.42 11.10 -13.35
C PHE A 73 -11.25 9.77 -14.10
N VAL A 74 -12.29 8.92 -14.01
CA VAL A 74 -12.34 7.56 -14.58
C VAL A 74 -13.55 7.40 -15.49
N ASP A 75 -13.59 6.28 -16.23
CA ASP A 75 -14.67 5.92 -17.15
C ASP A 75 -16.06 5.97 -16.48
N SER A 76 -17.05 6.56 -17.17
CA SER A 76 -18.44 6.65 -16.71
C SER A 76 -19.13 5.30 -16.60
N ALA A 77 -18.60 4.27 -17.28
CA ALA A 77 -19.05 2.89 -17.18
C ALA A 77 -18.75 2.28 -15.80
N ILE A 78 -17.82 2.86 -15.01
CA ILE A 78 -17.53 2.44 -13.64
C ILE A 78 -18.39 3.25 -12.67
N GLN A 79 -19.28 2.55 -11.96
CA GLN A 79 -20.36 3.16 -11.20
C GLN A 79 -20.42 2.67 -9.75
N VAL A 80 -21.15 3.39 -8.92
CA VAL A 80 -21.39 3.08 -7.50
C VAL A 80 -22.89 3.18 -7.24
N SER A 81 -23.46 2.21 -6.52
CA SER A 81 -24.84 2.29 -6.05
C SER A 81 -24.96 3.31 -4.90
N ASP A 82 -26.05 4.08 -4.89
CA ASP A 82 -26.45 4.94 -3.77
C ASP A 82 -26.60 4.16 -2.47
N ASN A 83 -26.92 2.86 -2.53
CA ASN A 83 -26.94 2.00 -1.35
C ASN A 83 -25.54 1.69 -0.81
N ASN A 84 -24.49 1.77 -1.63
CA ASN A 84 -23.13 1.66 -1.15
C ASN A 84 -22.69 2.96 -0.46
N TYR A 85 -22.85 4.09 -1.15
CA TYR A 85 -22.63 5.43 -0.64
C TYR A 85 -23.52 6.41 -1.37
N ARG A 86 -24.35 7.18 -0.67
CA ARG A 86 -25.33 8.07 -1.32
C ARG A 86 -24.62 9.27 -1.92
N GLU A 87 -24.91 9.58 -3.18
CA GLU A 87 -24.36 10.78 -3.83
C GLU A 87 -24.80 12.06 -3.10
N ALA A 88 -26.05 12.08 -2.64
CA ALA A 88 -26.64 13.21 -1.93
C ALA A 88 -26.00 13.53 -0.57
N TRP A 89 -25.13 12.66 -0.02
CA TRP A 89 -24.42 12.95 1.23
C TRP A 89 -23.32 14.00 1.08
N HIS A 90 -23.01 14.43 -0.14
CA HIS A 90 -22.10 15.54 -0.36
C HIS A 90 -22.55 16.80 0.41
N GLY A 91 -21.73 17.22 1.38
CA GLY A 91 -22.00 18.40 2.21
C GLY A 91 -22.94 18.17 3.41
N ALA A 92 -23.45 16.95 3.60
CA ALA A 92 -24.34 16.58 4.72
C ALA A 92 -23.60 16.08 5.97
N GLY A 93 -22.26 16.23 5.99
CA GLY A 93 -21.37 15.74 7.04
C GLY A 93 -20.56 14.52 6.62
N GLU A 94 -19.63 14.09 7.48
CA GLU A 94 -18.83 12.90 7.23
C GLU A 94 -19.68 11.64 7.41
N ARG A 95 -19.49 10.65 6.52
CA ARG A 95 -20.21 9.38 6.55
C ARG A 95 -19.25 8.22 6.30
N ARG A 96 -19.47 7.14 7.03
CA ARG A 96 -18.64 5.94 6.90
C ARG A 96 -18.79 5.29 5.52
N LEU A 97 -17.70 4.72 4.99
CA LEU A 97 -17.75 3.87 3.80
C LEU A 97 -18.12 2.42 4.13
N LYS A 98 -18.99 1.82 3.30
CA LYS A 98 -19.27 0.38 3.34
C LYS A 98 -18.05 -0.39 2.82
N ASN A 99 -17.95 -1.65 3.22
CA ASN A 99 -16.96 -2.57 2.65
C ASN A 99 -17.37 -2.92 1.21
N VAL A 100 -16.37 -3.06 0.35
CA VAL A 100 -16.54 -3.45 -1.05
C VAL A 100 -16.43 -4.97 -1.13
N PHE A 101 -17.46 -5.62 -1.67
CA PHE A 101 -17.49 -7.08 -1.78
C PHE A 101 -17.88 -7.56 -3.18
N LEU A 102 -18.93 -6.96 -3.74
CA LEU A 102 -19.53 -7.41 -4.98
C LEU A 102 -19.52 -6.29 -6.02
N SER A 103 -19.25 -6.67 -7.25
CA SER A 103 -19.40 -5.83 -8.43
C SER A 103 -20.40 -6.48 -9.38
N LEU A 104 -21.37 -5.71 -9.82
CA LEU A 104 -22.30 -6.05 -10.89
C LEU A 104 -21.68 -5.65 -12.22
N GLU A 105 -21.60 -6.58 -13.16
CA GLU A 105 -21.30 -6.32 -14.57
C GLU A 105 -22.60 -6.44 -15.36
N TRP A 106 -22.90 -5.49 -16.25
CA TRP A 106 -24.05 -5.63 -17.14
C TRP A 106 -23.85 -4.96 -18.50
N LEU A 107 -24.62 -5.44 -19.47
CA LEU A 107 -24.73 -4.88 -20.81
C LEU A 107 -26.16 -4.34 -21.00
N PRO A 108 -26.32 -3.02 -21.14
CA PRO A 108 -27.59 -2.40 -21.51
C PRO A 108 -28.03 -2.85 -22.92
N LEU A 109 -29.34 -2.83 -23.17
CA LEU A 109 -29.90 -3.02 -24.50
C LEU A 109 -29.79 -1.70 -25.28
N HIS A 110 -29.10 -1.69 -26.42
CA HIS A 110 -29.02 -0.49 -27.26
C HIS A 110 -30.33 -0.25 -28.02
N SER A 111 -30.68 1.03 -28.21
CA SER A 111 -31.79 1.43 -29.07
C SER A 111 -31.45 1.47 -30.56
N SER A 112 -30.16 1.37 -30.96
CA SER A 112 -29.70 1.40 -32.36
C SER A 112 -28.57 0.39 -32.60
N GLU A 113 -28.64 -0.33 -33.72
CA GLU A 113 -27.71 -1.42 -34.09
C GLU A 113 -26.25 -0.97 -34.36
N ASP A 114 -26.00 0.34 -34.53
CA ASP A 114 -24.68 0.92 -34.86
C ASP A 114 -23.83 1.34 -33.65
N GLU A 115 -24.34 1.22 -32.41
CA GLU A 115 -23.58 1.60 -31.21
C GLU A 115 -22.83 0.40 -30.61
N MET A 116 -21.53 0.57 -30.37
CA MET A 116 -20.69 -0.44 -29.74
C MET A 116 -21.19 -0.76 -28.33
N HIS A 117 -21.38 -2.05 -28.03
CA HIS A 117 -21.73 -2.51 -26.70
C HIS A 117 -20.72 -2.06 -25.65
N VAL A 118 -21.18 -1.31 -24.64
CA VAL A 118 -20.38 -0.86 -23.50
C VAL A 118 -20.70 -1.72 -22.29
N LEU A 119 -19.68 -2.37 -21.73
CA LEU A 119 -19.78 -3.12 -20.48
C LEU A 119 -19.75 -2.16 -19.30
N HIS A 120 -20.80 -2.18 -18.49
CA HIS A 120 -20.91 -1.37 -17.28
C HIS A 120 -20.54 -2.18 -16.04
N PHE A 121 -20.00 -1.46 -15.04
CA PHE A 121 -19.58 -2.00 -13.76
C PHE A 121 -20.22 -1.18 -12.64
N GLY A 122 -20.79 -1.85 -11.66
CA GLY A 122 -21.48 -1.21 -10.54
C GLY A 122 -21.05 -1.81 -9.22
N LEU A 123 -20.61 -0.97 -8.30
CA LEU A 123 -20.37 -1.39 -6.94
C LEU A 123 -21.69 -1.51 -6.19
N VAL A 124 -22.01 -2.72 -5.74
CA VAL A 124 -23.26 -3.04 -5.02
C VAL A 124 -22.98 -3.48 -3.58
N THR A 125 -23.97 -3.36 -2.73
CA THR A 125 -23.96 -3.90 -1.37
C THR A 125 -24.23 -5.42 -1.37
N LEU A 126 -23.98 -6.09 -0.23
CA LEU A 126 -24.31 -7.52 -0.09
C LEU A 126 -25.82 -7.78 -0.20
N ALA A 127 -26.66 -6.89 0.32
CA ALA A 127 -28.12 -7.00 0.23
C ALA A 127 -28.64 -6.89 -1.22
N GLU A 128 -28.09 -5.94 -1.99
CA GLU A 128 -28.35 -5.86 -3.43
C GLU A 128 -27.85 -7.10 -4.16
N GLY A 129 -26.64 -7.55 -3.83
CA GLY A 129 -26.06 -8.77 -4.36
C GLY A 129 -26.99 -9.96 -4.15
N GLU A 130 -27.44 -10.23 -2.92
CA GLU A 130 -28.37 -11.32 -2.59
C GLU A 130 -29.67 -11.24 -3.41
N SER A 131 -30.24 -10.05 -3.54
CA SER A 131 -31.46 -9.83 -4.36
C SER A 131 -31.20 -10.13 -5.83
N LEU A 132 -30.09 -9.62 -6.38
CA LEU A 132 -29.67 -9.87 -7.78
C LEU A 132 -29.43 -11.35 -8.04
N ARG A 133 -28.75 -12.05 -7.12
CA ARG A 133 -28.56 -13.51 -7.20
C ARG A 133 -29.89 -14.22 -7.25
N TRP A 134 -30.82 -13.87 -6.35
CA TRP A 134 -32.13 -14.47 -6.32
C TRP A 134 -32.83 -14.31 -7.68
N MET A 135 -32.78 -13.13 -8.29
CA MET A 135 -33.36 -12.89 -9.63
C MET A 135 -32.66 -13.64 -10.79
N MET A 136 -31.34 -13.88 -10.69
CA MET A 136 -30.62 -14.68 -11.68
C MET A 136 -31.03 -16.16 -11.64
N HIS A 137 -31.31 -16.69 -10.45
CA HIS A 137 -31.67 -18.10 -10.26
C HIS A 137 -33.18 -18.39 -10.33
N HIS A 138 -34.01 -17.37 -10.17
CA HIS A 138 -35.47 -17.52 -10.21
C HIS A 138 -35.99 -16.88 -11.50
N PRO A 139 -36.49 -17.68 -12.46
CA PRO A 139 -36.95 -17.16 -13.74
C PRO A 139 -38.02 -16.10 -13.54
N THR A 140 -37.67 -14.86 -13.88
CA THR A 140 -38.61 -13.74 -13.98
C THR A 140 -38.64 -13.27 -15.42
N HIS A 141 -39.60 -12.42 -15.78
CA HIS A 141 -39.61 -11.76 -17.09
C HIS A 141 -38.34 -10.93 -17.37
N LEU A 142 -37.51 -10.66 -16.35
CA LEU A 142 -36.26 -9.90 -16.44
C LEU A 142 -35.03 -10.77 -16.71
N SER A 143 -35.07 -12.07 -16.36
CA SER A 143 -33.92 -12.98 -16.44
C SER A 143 -33.39 -13.17 -17.88
N GLY A 144 -34.19 -12.84 -18.91
CA GLY A 144 -33.77 -12.82 -20.31
C GLY A 144 -33.58 -11.42 -20.92
N ARG A 145 -33.95 -10.35 -20.21
CA ARG A 145 -33.88 -8.96 -20.73
C ARG A 145 -32.64 -8.23 -20.28
N VAL A 146 -32.20 -8.47 -19.04
CA VAL A 146 -30.99 -7.85 -18.50
C VAL A 146 -29.82 -8.82 -18.58
N CYS A 147 -28.82 -8.45 -19.36
CA CYS A 147 -27.58 -9.19 -19.50
C CYS A 147 -26.61 -8.79 -18.37
N MET A 148 -26.51 -9.60 -17.32
CA MET A 148 -25.71 -9.26 -16.13
C MET A 148 -24.98 -10.44 -15.46
N ALA A 149 -23.97 -10.12 -14.67
CA ALA A 149 -23.23 -11.05 -13.84
C ALA A 149 -22.74 -10.38 -12.55
N LEU A 150 -22.59 -11.17 -11.48
CA LEU A 150 -22.02 -10.73 -10.22
C LEU A 150 -20.61 -11.29 -10.05
N ARG A 151 -19.71 -10.44 -9.59
CA ARG A 151 -18.33 -10.80 -9.27
C ARG A 151 -17.96 -10.47 -7.84
N VAL A 152 -17.07 -11.27 -7.28
CA VAL A 152 -16.39 -10.96 -6.03
C VAL A 152 -15.23 -10.02 -6.34
N VAL A 153 -15.21 -8.83 -5.73
CA VAL A 153 -14.21 -7.79 -6.05
C VAL A 153 -12.77 -8.20 -5.73
N SER A 154 -12.56 -8.90 -4.60
CA SER A 154 -11.22 -9.29 -4.14
C SER A 154 -10.55 -10.35 -5.03
N SER A 155 -11.34 -11.26 -5.61
CA SER A 155 -10.82 -12.40 -6.39
C SER A 155 -11.17 -12.32 -7.87
N GLY A 156 -12.06 -11.42 -8.25
CA GLY A 156 -12.57 -11.24 -9.61
C GLY A 156 -13.40 -12.40 -10.10
N ARG A 157 -13.58 -13.45 -9.32
CA ARG A 157 -14.35 -14.62 -9.72
C ARG A 157 -15.82 -14.24 -9.90
N TYR A 158 -16.42 -14.75 -10.96
CA TYR A 158 -17.87 -14.72 -11.11
C TYR A 158 -18.49 -15.54 -9.98
N MET A 159 -19.41 -14.90 -9.25
CA MET A 159 -20.22 -15.54 -8.23
C MET A 159 -21.47 -16.15 -8.88
N ASP A 160 -22.14 -15.37 -9.72
CA ASP A 160 -23.31 -15.80 -10.50
C ASP A 160 -23.33 -15.05 -11.84
N VAL A 161 -23.90 -15.67 -12.85
CA VAL A 161 -23.92 -15.17 -14.23
C VAL A 161 -25.29 -15.48 -14.83
N ALA A 162 -25.95 -14.49 -15.44
CA ALA A 162 -27.15 -14.75 -16.23
C ALA A 162 -26.78 -15.40 -17.57
N ASP A 163 -27.63 -16.29 -18.08
CA ASP A 163 -27.36 -17.03 -19.33
C ASP A 163 -27.09 -16.10 -20.52
N SER A 164 -27.85 -15.00 -20.62
CA SER A 164 -27.65 -13.96 -21.65
C SER A 164 -26.26 -13.33 -21.60
N PHE A 165 -25.69 -13.16 -20.40
CA PHE A 165 -24.35 -12.62 -20.19
C PHE A 165 -23.25 -13.60 -20.55
N ALA A 166 -23.43 -14.87 -20.18
CA ALA A 166 -22.49 -15.94 -20.54
C ALA A 166 -22.34 -16.07 -22.06
N LEU A 167 -23.41 -15.79 -22.83
CA LEU A 167 -23.41 -15.85 -24.29
C LEU A 167 -22.84 -14.58 -24.96
N ALA A 168 -23.13 -13.39 -24.42
CA ALA A 168 -22.80 -12.12 -25.07
C ALA A 168 -21.36 -11.65 -24.82
N VAL A 169 -20.86 -11.77 -23.59
CA VAL A 169 -19.62 -11.11 -23.17
C VAL A 169 -18.33 -11.70 -23.73
N PRO A 170 -18.18 -13.03 -23.90
CA PRO A 170 -17.00 -13.59 -24.57
C PRO A 170 -16.81 -13.01 -25.98
N ARG A 171 -17.90 -12.88 -26.75
CA ARG A 171 -17.88 -12.31 -28.10
C ARG A 171 -17.43 -10.85 -28.10
N LEU A 172 -17.98 -10.04 -27.20
CA LEU A 172 -17.58 -8.64 -27.05
C LEU A 172 -16.10 -8.48 -26.71
N ARG A 173 -15.57 -9.35 -25.84
CA ARG A 173 -14.15 -9.32 -25.45
C ARG A 173 -13.24 -9.75 -26.60
N GLU A 174 -13.64 -10.74 -27.39
CA GLU A 174 -12.92 -11.18 -28.59
C GLU A 174 -12.89 -10.09 -29.68
N GLU A 175 -14.02 -9.41 -29.90
CA GLU A 175 -14.14 -8.29 -30.85
C GLU A 175 -13.26 -7.10 -30.45
N ARG A 176 -13.25 -6.71 -29.17
CA ARG A 176 -12.38 -5.64 -28.65
C ARG A 176 -10.90 -6.00 -28.74
N THR A 177 -10.54 -7.23 -28.38
CA THR A 177 -9.15 -7.71 -28.49
C THR A 177 -8.68 -7.73 -29.94
N SER A 178 -9.57 -8.00 -30.90
CA SER A 178 -9.27 -8.00 -32.33
C SER A 178 -9.10 -6.58 -32.91
N ALA A 179 -9.79 -5.58 -32.34
CA ALA A 179 -9.62 -4.17 -32.73
C ALA A 179 -8.30 -3.56 -32.24
N ASP A 180 -7.77 -4.04 -31.10
CA ASP A 180 -6.55 -3.51 -30.46
C ASP A 180 -5.25 -4.23 -30.90
N LEU A 181 -5.28 -5.19 -31.84
CA LEU A 181 -4.10 -5.96 -32.26
C LEU A 181 -3.65 -5.71 -33.72
N LEU A 182 -2.56 -4.95 -33.85
CA LEU A 182 -1.40 -5.30 -34.70
C LEU A 182 -0.13 -5.09 -33.85
N PRO A 183 0.91 -5.96 -33.91
CA PRO A 183 1.32 -6.77 -35.05
C PRO A 183 1.24 -8.30 -34.84
N ALA A 184 1.20 -8.98 -35.99
CA ALA A 184 1.12 -10.42 -36.16
C ALA A 184 2.25 -11.21 -35.47
N GLY A 185 1.91 -12.35 -34.86
CA GLY A 185 2.89 -13.41 -34.61
C GLY A 185 2.72 -14.27 -33.36
N ALA A 186 1.83 -13.94 -32.43
CA ALA A 186 1.64 -14.76 -31.23
C ALA A 186 0.44 -15.71 -31.39
N ALA A 187 0.70 -17.02 -31.36
CA ALA A 187 -0.32 -18.05 -31.36
C ALA A 187 -1.30 -17.84 -30.20
N TRP A 188 -2.59 -17.74 -30.53
CA TRP A 188 -3.67 -17.45 -29.60
C TRP A 188 -3.94 -18.69 -28.73
N THR A 189 -3.67 -18.59 -27.42
CA THR A 189 -4.19 -19.54 -26.42
C THR A 189 -5.34 -18.86 -25.67
N PRO A 190 -6.60 -19.35 -25.76
CA PRO A 190 -7.70 -18.79 -25.00
C PRO A 190 -7.44 -19.01 -23.50
N SER A 191 -7.16 -17.94 -22.76
CA SER A 191 -6.93 -18.01 -21.32
C SER A 191 -8.25 -18.23 -20.58
N PRO A 192 -8.43 -19.33 -19.82
CA PRO A 192 -9.70 -19.67 -19.20
C PRO A 192 -9.75 -19.13 -17.77
N ALA A 193 -9.90 -17.82 -17.61
CA ALA A 193 -10.57 -17.16 -16.47
C ALA A 193 -10.29 -15.65 -16.53
N PRO A 194 -11.30 -14.80 -16.33
CA PRO A 194 -11.06 -13.38 -16.09
C PRO A 194 -10.42 -13.19 -14.70
N SER A 195 -9.10 -13.12 -14.64
CA SER A 195 -8.37 -12.74 -13.42
C SER A 195 -8.58 -11.25 -13.10
N VAL A 196 -8.57 -10.89 -11.81
CA VAL A 196 -8.62 -9.48 -11.34
C VAL A 196 -7.52 -8.65 -11.99
N GLU A 197 -6.38 -9.30 -12.25
CA GLU A 197 -5.14 -8.70 -12.74
C GLU A 197 -5.30 -7.86 -14.00
N ARG A 198 -6.37 -8.06 -14.78
CA ARG A 198 -6.62 -7.32 -16.02
C ARG A 198 -7.89 -6.46 -16.01
N ASN A 199 -8.65 -6.44 -14.90
CA ASN A 199 -9.91 -5.72 -14.84
C ASN A 199 -9.77 -4.41 -14.04
N GLY A 200 -9.62 -3.31 -14.77
CA GLY A 200 -9.46 -1.98 -14.20
C GLY A 200 -10.57 -1.54 -13.26
N ALA A 201 -11.83 -1.89 -13.54
CA ALA A 201 -12.96 -1.53 -12.68
C ALA A 201 -12.89 -2.25 -11.32
N LEU A 202 -12.56 -3.54 -11.31
CA LEU A 202 -12.40 -4.30 -10.06
C LEU A 202 -11.23 -3.76 -9.23
N LEU A 203 -10.10 -3.47 -9.87
CA LEU A 203 -8.94 -2.89 -9.20
C LEU A 203 -9.25 -1.51 -8.61
N LEU A 204 -10.05 -0.70 -9.31
CA LEU A 204 -10.50 0.59 -8.80
C LEU A 204 -11.45 0.44 -7.60
N TYR A 205 -12.32 -0.58 -7.59
CA TYR A 205 -13.14 -0.88 -6.41
C TYR A 205 -12.30 -1.39 -5.24
N ARG A 206 -11.23 -2.17 -5.48
CA ARG A 206 -10.25 -2.55 -4.45
C ARG A 206 -9.52 -1.32 -3.89
N PHE A 207 -9.12 -0.40 -4.76
CA PHE A 207 -8.53 0.89 -4.36
C PHE A 207 -9.51 1.71 -3.50
N LEU A 208 -10.78 1.81 -3.90
CA LEU A 208 -11.84 2.43 -3.10
C LEU A 208 -12.04 1.72 -1.75
N SER A 209 -11.82 0.40 -1.70
CA SER A 209 -11.84 -0.42 -0.47
C SER A 209 -10.64 -0.19 0.45
N ASN A 210 -9.69 0.67 0.05
CA ASN A 210 -8.40 0.86 0.69
C ASN A 210 -7.57 -0.43 0.79
N ASP A 211 -7.63 -1.28 -0.24
CA ASP A 211 -6.68 -2.38 -0.37
C ASP A 211 -5.27 -1.80 -0.56
N MET A 212 -4.28 -2.43 0.08
CA MET A 212 -2.89 -1.97 0.09
C MET A 212 -1.97 -2.84 -0.77
N PHE A 213 -2.36 -4.10 -0.97
CA PHE A 213 -1.53 -5.13 -1.59
C PHE A 213 -2.06 -5.45 -2.98
N PHE A 214 -1.40 -4.86 -3.97
CA PHE A 214 -1.60 -5.13 -5.38
C PHE A 214 -0.36 -5.83 -5.95
N SER A 215 -0.55 -6.75 -6.88
CA SER A 215 0.56 -7.28 -7.66
C SER A 215 1.11 -6.19 -8.61
N PRO A 216 2.36 -6.30 -9.09
CA PRO A 216 2.91 -5.33 -10.04
C PRO A 216 2.07 -5.18 -11.31
N GLY A 217 1.49 -6.28 -11.81
CA GLY A 217 0.59 -6.25 -12.97
C GLY A 217 -0.74 -5.55 -12.68
N GLU A 218 -1.29 -5.76 -11.48
CA GLU A 218 -2.49 -5.06 -11.01
C GLU A 218 -2.25 -3.55 -10.88
N LEU A 219 -1.10 -3.15 -10.35
CA LEU A 219 -0.73 -1.73 -10.23
C LEU A 219 -0.60 -1.06 -11.59
N ALA A 220 0.01 -1.72 -12.57
CA ALA A 220 0.13 -1.16 -13.93
C ALA A 220 -1.23 -0.90 -14.57
N VAL A 221 -2.18 -1.83 -14.41
CA VAL A 221 -3.56 -1.64 -14.91
C VAL A 221 -4.28 -0.54 -14.15
N LEU A 222 -4.14 -0.48 -12.82
CA LEU A 222 -4.76 0.56 -12.02
C LEU A 222 -4.18 1.95 -12.31
N GLU A 223 -2.87 2.05 -12.53
CA GLU A 223 -2.17 3.26 -12.95
C GLU A 223 -2.70 3.76 -14.31
N GLU A 224 -2.98 2.85 -15.24
CA GLU A 224 -3.61 3.19 -16.51
C GLU A 224 -5.00 3.79 -16.33
N VAL A 225 -5.83 3.14 -15.50
CA VAL A 225 -7.21 3.59 -15.23
C VAL A 225 -7.25 4.99 -14.61
N VAL A 226 -6.27 5.32 -13.76
CA VAL A 226 -6.17 6.61 -13.07
C VAL A 226 -5.12 7.54 -13.67
N ARG A 227 -4.63 7.26 -14.89
CA ARG A 227 -3.54 8.01 -15.54
C ARG A 227 -3.80 9.51 -15.59
N ASN A 228 -5.05 9.91 -15.81
CA ASN A 228 -5.48 11.31 -15.91
C ASN A 228 -5.68 12.02 -14.55
N VAL A 229 -5.45 11.33 -13.43
CA VAL A 229 -5.56 11.88 -12.07
C VAL A 229 -4.17 12.17 -11.54
N ALA A 230 -3.94 13.36 -10.97
CA ALA A 230 -2.65 13.70 -10.38
C ALA A 230 -2.33 12.82 -9.17
N HIS A 231 -1.05 12.52 -8.95
CA HIS A 231 -0.61 11.66 -7.85
C HIS A 231 -1.09 12.14 -6.46
N MET A 232 -1.05 13.45 -6.21
CA MET A 232 -1.55 14.05 -4.97
C MET A 232 -3.07 13.91 -4.81
N ASP A 233 -3.82 14.00 -5.90
CA ASP A 233 -5.27 13.80 -5.89
C ASP A 233 -5.61 12.32 -5.61
N ARG A 234 -4.85 11.38 -6.17
CA ARG A 234 -5.00 9.95 -5.86
C ARG A 234 -4.77 9.69 -4.37
N LEU A 235 -3.71 10.28 -3.80
CA LEU A 235 -3.36 10.14 -2.40
C LEU A 235 -4.43 10.73 -1.48
N GLN A 236 -4.86 11.95 -1.77
CA GLN A 236 -5.87 12.63 -0.97
C GLN A 236 -7.20 11.88 -1.01
N PHE A 237 -7.62 11.39 -2.19
CA PHE A 237 -8.82 10.56 -2.34
C PHE A 237 -8.70 9.25 -1.53
N PHE A 238 -7.56 8.55 -1.64
CA PHE A 238 -7.31 7.32 -0.89
C PHE A 238 -7.37 7.57 0.63
N THR A 239 -6.73 8.64 1.09
CA THR A 239 -6.70 9.04 2.50
C THR A 239 -8.09 9.40 3.01
N ASP A 240 -8.90 10.10 2.22
CA ASP A 240 -10.28 10.43 2.60
C ASP A 240 -11.16 9.19 2.69
N CYS A 241 -10.97 8.22 1.78
CA CYS A 241 -11.61 6.91 1.91
C CYS A 241 -11.16 6.15 3.16
N LEU A 242 -9.86 6.21 3.48
CA LEU A 242 -9.28 5.52 4.63
C LEU A 242 -9.83 6.07 5.95
N ARG A 243 -9.92 7.40 6.06
CA ARG A 243 -10.52 8.11 7.22
C ARG A 243 -11.99 7.75 7.43
N ALA A 244 -12.73 7.53 6.35
CA ALA A 244 -14.13 7.13 6.41
C ALA A 244 -14.32 5.64 6.76
N ARG A 245 -13.27 4.89 7.10
CA ARG A 245 -13.32 3.47 7.49
C ARG A 245 -12.93 3.27 8.96
N ARG A 246 -13.45 2.18 9.54
CA ARG A 246 -13.13 1.73 10.92
C ARG A 246 -11.78 0.99 11.04
N ARG A 247 -10.97 0.90 9.99
CA ARG A 247 -9.78 0.01 9.99
C ARG A 247 -8.55 0.83 10.34
N HIS A 248 -7.82 0.44 11.40
CA HIS A 248 -6.58 1.05 11.88
C HIS A 248 -5.37 0.97 10.90
N ARG A 249 -5.56 0.61 9.63
CA ARG A 249 -4.43 0.44 8.71
C ARG A 249 -4.04 1.78 8.09
N ASN A 250 -3.30 2.60 8.84
CA ASN A 250 -2.79 3.89 8.36
C ASN A 250 -1.42 3.81 7.69
N HIS A 251 -0.71 2.69 7.81
CA HIS A 251 0.62 2.51 7.20
C HIS A 251 0.51 2.00 5.76
N TRP A 252 0.04 2.85 4.86
CA TRP A 252 0.03 2.56 3.41
C TRP A 252 1.35 2.93 2.73
N GLU A 253 2.22 3.72 3.39
CA GLU A 253 3.46 4.29 2.83
C GLU A 253 4.44 3.20 2.35
N ASP A 254 4.49 2.07 3.05
CA ASP A 254 5.37 0.94 2.72
C ASP A 254 4.68 -0.12 1.85
N ALA A 255 3.40 0.08 1.53
CA ALA A 255 2.61 -0.89 0.79
C ALA A 255 2.73 -0.69 -0.73
N PRO A 256 2.51 -1.73 -1.55
CA PRO A 256 2.54 -1.62 -3.01
C PRO A 256 1.68 -0.49 -3.58
N VAL A 257 0.54 -0.19 -2.96
CA VAL A 257 -0.36 0.91 -3.37
C VAL A 257 0.32 2.28 -3.37
N ALA A 258 1.37 2.48 -2.56
CA ALA A 258 2.05 3.77 -2.44
C ALA A 258 2.70 4.23 -3.74
N ALA A 259 3.05 3.29 -4.64
CA ALA A 259 3.55 3.61 -5.97
C ALA A 259 2.60 4.51 -6.77
N LEU A 260 1.27 4.38 -6.57
CA LEU A 260 0.29 5.19 -7.30
C LEU A 260 0.32 6.67 -6.92
N PHE A 261 0.88 7.00 -5.75
CA PHE A 261 0.87 8.34 -5.17
C PHE A 261 2.14 9.14 -5.47
N LEU A 262 3.08 8.57 -6.22
CA LEU A 262 4.34 9.23 -6.54
C LEU A 262 4.70 9.09 -8.01
N PRO A 263 5.38 10.08 -8.59
CA PRO A 263 6.01 9.95 -9.90
C PRO A 263 7.00 8.79 -9.93
N ALA A 264 7.13 8.12 -11.08
CA ALA A 264 8.04 6.99 -11.28
C ALA A 264 9.48 7.26 -10.80
N GLU A 265 9.96 8.50 -10.98
CA GLU A 265 11.29 8.96 -10.53
C GLU A 265 11.50 8.87 -9.01
N HIS A 266 10.42 8.95 -8.22
CA HIS A 266 10.46 8.88 -6.76
C HIS A 266 10.05 7.51 -6.21
N GLN A 267 9.48 6.63 -7.04
CA GLN A 267 9.06 5.28 -6.62
C GLN A 267 10.26 4.38 -6.29
N GLU A 268 11.36 4.49 -7.04
CA GLU A 268 12.58 3.70 -6.76
C GLU A 268 13.21 4.03 -5.40
N ALA A 269 13.03 5.27 -4.92
CA ALA A 269 13.55 5.78 -3.67
C ALA A 269 12.69 5.40 -2.44
N MET A 270 11.39 5.15 -2.64
CA MET A 270 10.41 4.94 -1.56
C MET A 270 10.76 3.77 -0.64
N ARG A 271 10.87 2.56 -1.21
CA ARG A 271 11.17 1.35 -0.44
C ARG A 271 12.52 1.48 0.30
N PRO A 272 13.63 1.93 -0.34
CA PRO A 272 14.86 2.26 0.37
C PRO A 272 14.68 3.23 1.53
N LEU A 273 13.96 4.34 1.34
CA LEU A 273 13.76 5.38 2.34
C LEU A 273 12.92 4.89 3.52
N ALA A 274 11.87 4.11 3.26
CA ALA A 274 11.06 3.45 4.28
C ALA A 274 11.91 2.52 5.15
N ILE A 275 12.71 1.65 4.52
CA ILE A 275 13.62 0.75 5.21
C ILE A 275 14.65 1.55 6.03
N LEU A 276 15.26 2.59 5.45
CA LEU A 276 16.21 3.44 6.18
C LEU A 276 15.56 4.12 7.39
N THR A 277 14.32 4.58 7.25
CA THR A 277 13.56 5.21 8.34
C THR A 277 13.26 4.20 9.45
N ALA A 278 12.77 3.01 9.09
CA ALA A 278 12.52 1.93 10.05
C ALA A 278 13.81 1.48 10.76
N LEU A 279 14.92 1.36 10.03
CA LEU A 279 16.23 1.05 10.61
C LEU A 279 16.67 2.15 11.58
N ARG A 280 16.50 3.43 11.23
CA ARG A 280 16.84 4.56 12.12
C ARG A 280 16.06 4.49 13.42
N VAL A 281 14.73 4.37 13.34
CA VAL A 281 13.87 4.23 14.52
C VAL A 281 14.30 3.03 15.38
N GLY A 282 14.57 1.88 14.75
CA GLY A 282 15.01 0.69 15.47
C GLY A 282 16.38 0.84 16.14
N PHE A 283 17.31 1.57 15.51
CA PHE A 283 18.63 1.88 16.09
C PHE A 283 18.58 3.00 17.15
N GLU A 284 17.69 3.98 17.02
CA GLU A 284 17.44 5.05 18.02
C GLU A 284 16.82 4.51 19.32
N ALA A 285 16.09 3.40 19.26
CA ALA A 285 15.57 2.71 20.44
C ALA A 285 16.65 1.90 21.21
N LEU A 286 17.84 1.67 20.64
CA LEU A 286 18.92 0.93 21.32
C LEU A 286 19.63 1.74 22.43
N PRO A 287 19.92 3.04 22.27
CA PRO A 287 20.42 3.91 23.34
C PRO A 287 19.58 3.88 24.62
N GLU A 288 18.25 3.90 24.52
CA GLU A 288 17.37 3.81 25.71
C GLU A 288 17.59 2.51 26.48
N ARG A 289 17.88 1.41 25.77
CA ARG A 289 18.23 0.11 26.36
C ARG A 289 19.65 0.07 26.93
N ALA A 290 20.54 0.94 26.43
CA ALA A 290 21.89 1.12 26.95
C ALA A 290 21.93 2.03 28.20
N ALA A 291 20.98 2.96 28.31
CA ALA A 291 20.82 3.87 29.44
C ALA A 291 20.28 3.19 30.70
N GLN A 292 19.68 2.01 30.57
CA GLN A 292 19.35 1.16 31.72
C GLN A 292 20.66 0.73 32.39
N VAL A 293 20.78 0.95 33.71
CA VAL A 293 21.97 0.55 34.48
C VAL A 293 21.68 -0.78 35.16
N PRO A 294 22.49 -1.85 34.92
CA PRO A 294 23.64 -1.90 34.00
C PRO A 294 23.23 -1.99 32.52
N PRO A 295 24.06 -1.47 31.57
CA PRO A 295 23.76 -1.55 30.14
C PRO A 295 23.52 -3.00 29.74
N ALA A 296 22.53 -3.25 28.88
CA ALA A 296 22.20 -4.61 28.46
C ALA A 296 23.46 -5.30 27.90
N ALA A 297 24.00 -6.30 28.62
CA ALA A 297 25.22 -7.02 28.24
C ALA A 297 25.16 -7.57 26.80
N LYS A 298 23.94 -7.92 26.35
CA LYS A 298 23.64 -8.32 24.98
C LYS A 298 23.97 -7.23 23.95
N LEU A 299 23.60 -5.97 24.20
CA LEU A 299 23.86 -4.85 23.28
C LEU A 299 25.36 -4.55 23.18
N VAL A 300 26.07 -4.55 24.32
CA VAL A 300 27.52 -4.37 24.35
C VAL A 300 28.24 -5.48 23.57
N ALA A 301 27.82 -6.73 23.71
CA ALA A 301 28.36 -7.85 22.94
C ALA A 301 28.06 -7.72 21.43
N GLN A 302 26.85 -7.29 21.07
CA GLN A 302 26.49 -7.02 19.67
C GLN A 302 27.36 -5.92 19.05
N LEU A 303 27.56 -4.79 19.75
CA LEU A 303 28.42 -3.71 19.28
C LEU A 303 29.89 -4.15 19.14
N ARG A 304 30.46 -4.89 20.09
CA ARG A 304 31.82 -5.44 19.93
C ARG A 304 31.92 -6.35 18.71
N SER A 305 30.96 -7.27 18.55
CA SER A 305 30.92 -8.16 17.38
C SER A 305 30.83 -7.38 16.07
N LEU A 306 30.15 -6.23 16.05
CA LEU A 306 30.05 -5.38 14.87
C LEU A 306 31.43 -4.84 14.51
N HIS A 307 32.08 -4.14 15.44
CA HIS A 307 33.39 -3.54 15.20
C HIS A 307 34.46 -4.58 14.86
N GLU A 308 34.44 -5.76 15.50
CA GLU A 308 35.36 -6.86 15.17
C GLU A 308 35.16 -7.38 13.74
N ARG A 309 33.91 -7.62 13.31
CA ARG A 309 33.62 -8.10 11.95
C ARG A 309 33.93 -7.04 10.89
N VAL A 310 33.62 -5.78 11.17
CA VAL A 310 33.94 -4.63 10.30
C VAL A 310 35.45 -4.45 10.16
N ALA A 311 36.20 -4.53 11.26
CA ALA A 311 37.66 -4.42 11.24
C ALA A 311 38.32 -5.60 10.52
N LYS A 312 37.82 -6.82 10.72
CA LYS A 312 38.29 -8.03 10.01
C LYS A 312 38.07 -7.89 8.50
N ALA A 313 36.84 -7.55 8.09
CA ALA A 313 36.50 -7.38 6.69
C ALA A 313 37.32 -6.25 6.04
N SER A 314 37.56 -5.15 6.75
CA SER A 314 38.38 -4.04 6.24
C SER A 314 39.86 -4.44 6.05
N LYS A 315 40.42 -5.26 6.95
CA LYS A 315 41.81 -5.78 6.84
C LYS A 315 41.97 -6.76 5.69
N GLU A 316 40.98 -7.62 5.46
CA GLU A 316 40.99 -8.59 4.35
C GLU A 316 40.97 -7.88 2.98
N GLN A 317 40.38 -6.68 2.88
CA GLN A 317 40.40 -5.87 1.66
C GLN A 317 41.75 -5.17 1.43
N LEU A 318 42.41 -4.69 2.50
CA LEU A 318 43.70 -4.00 2.39
C LEU A 318 44.86 -4.94 2.00
N GLY A 319 44.72 -6.24 2.28
CA GLY A 319 45.73 -7.26 1.95
C GLY A 319 45.87 -7.57 0.45
N GLY A 320 44.99 -7.03 -0.41
CA GLY A 320 44.96 -7.33 -1.85
C GLY A 320 45.53 -6.26 -2.78
N THR A 321 45.66 -5.00 -2.34
CA THR A 321 46.04 -3.90 -3.26
C THR A 321 46.88 -2.86 -2.54
N GLN A 322 48.16 -2.76 -2.92
CA GLN A 322 49.02 -1.65 -2.50
C GLN A 322 48.49 -0.36 -3.14
N SER A 323 47.88 0.52 -2.35
CA SER A 323 47.62 1.90 -2.76
C SER A 323 47.85 2.84 -1.57
N THR A 324 48.89 3.65 -1.71
CA THR A 324 49.28 4.76 -0.85
C THR A 324 48.36 5.96 -1.09
N GLY A 325 47.43 6.18 -0.16
CA GLY A 325 46.59 7.37 -0.08
C GLY A 325 45.65 7.23 1.11
N ALA A 326 45.31 8.32 1.78
CA ALA A 326 44.45 8.34 2.97
C ALA A 326 43.06 7.76 2.63
N SER A 327 42.92 6.44 2.73
CA SER A 327 41.74 5.73 2.27
C SER A 327 40.70 5.75 3.38
N THR A 328 39.59 6.43 3.14
CA THR A 328 38.37 6.29 3.93
C THR A 328 37.99 4.80 3.95
N ALA A 329 37.88 4.23 5.16
CA ALA A 329 37.54 2.83 5.31
C ALA A 329 36.15 2.57 4.69
N SER A 330 36.11 1.66 3.71
CA SER A 330 34.90 1.30 2.97
C SER A 330 34.77 -0.21 2.85
N LEU A 331 33.53 -0.70 2.84
CA LEU A 331 33.20 -2.12 2.77
C LEU A 331 32.18 -2.35 1.66
N PRO A 332 32.19 -3.52 0.99
CA PRO A 332 31.11 -3.88 0.08
C PRO A 332 29.74 -3.75 0.77
N ILE A 333 28.77 -3.14 0.09
CA ILE A 333 27.44 -2.83 0.65
C ILE A 333 26.70 -4.12 1.07
N ASP A 334 26.83 -5.18 0.29
CA ASP A 334 26.25 -6.50 0.58
C ASP A 334 26.88 -7.15 1.82
N MET A 335 28.17 -6.91 2.07
CA MET A 335 28.86 -7.38 3.27
C MET A 335 28.35 -6.62 4.50
N MET A 336 28.19 -5.29 4.39
CA MET A 336 27.65 -4.46 5.48
C MET A 336 26.20 -4.87 5.81
N ALA A 337 25.34 -5.06 4.81
CA ALA A 337 23.97 -5.49 5.00
C ALA A 337 23.87 -6.83 5.76
N ARG A 338 24.73 -7.80 5.40
CA ARG A 338 24.83 -9.10 6.09
C ARG A 338 25.30 -8.95 7.54
N ILE A 339 26.33 -8.14 7.79
CA ILE A 339 26.83 -7.89 9.16
C ILE A 339 25.72 -7.28 10.03
N LEU A 340 24.98 -6.29 9.54
CA LEU A 340 23.88 -5.67 10.28
C LEU A 340 22.74 -6.66 10.54
N HIS A 341 22.36 -7.45 9.54
CA HIS A 341 21.30 -8.45 9.65
C HIS A 341 21.65 -9.54 10.67
N ASP A 342 22.90 -10.01 10.70
CA ASP A 342 23.37 -11.04 11.64
C ASP A 342 23.42 -10.55 13.08
N ILE A 343 23.91 -9.33 13.29
CA ILE A 343 24.23 -8.81 14.62
C ILE A 343 23.00 -8.17 15.28
N PHE A 344 22.15 -7.49 14.50
CA PHE A 344 20.99 -6.76 15.00
C PHE A 344 19.66 -7.33 14.46
N PRO A 345 19.37 -8.63 14.67
CA PRO A 345 18.14 -9.22 14.14
C PRO A 345 16.88 -8.58 14.72
N SER A 346 16.92 -8.00 15.93
CA SER A 346 15.76 -7.29 16.49
C SER A 346 15.40 -6.01 15.75
N VAL A 347 16.35 -5.40 15.02
CA VAL A 347 16.15 -4.18 14.24
C VAL A 347 15.91 -4.52 12.77
N VAL A 348 16.60 -5.54 12.26
CA VAL A 348 16.68 -5.82 10.82
C VAL A 348 15.75 -6.94 10.34
N LYS A 349 15.30 -7.85 11.20
CA LYS A 349 14.45 -9.01 10.83
C LYS A 349 13.15 -8.72 10.07
N PRO A 350 12.47 -7.55 10.17
CA PRO A 350 11.36 -7.26 9.26
C PRO A 350 11.77 -7.17 7.78
N PHE A 351 13.06 -7.09 7.46
CA PHE A 351 13.60 -6.90 6.12
C PHE A 351 14.54 -8.03 5.71
N THR A 352 14.62 -8.33 4.40
CA THR A 352 15.61 -9.28 3.88
C THR A 352 17.00 -8.63 3.80
N PRO A 353 18.10 -9.41 3.78
CA PRO A 353 19.44 -8.85 3.56
C PRO A 353 19.53 -8.01 2.27
N HIS A 354 18.79 -8.38 1.23
CA HIS A 354 18.73 -7.65 -0.03
C HIS A 354 18.00 -6.30 0.10
N ASP A 355 16.92 -6.25 0.88
CA ASP A 355 16.21 -4.99 1.20
C ASP A 355 17.15 -3.99 1.90
N VAL A 356 17.93 -4.48 2.87
CA VAL A 356 18.90 -3.68 3.63
C VAL A 356 20.06 -3.23 2.73
N GLU A 357 20.55 -4.10 1.87
CA GLU A 357 21.58 -3.77 0.87
C GLU A 357 21.10 -2.65 -0.07
N HIS A 358 19.86 -2.76 -0.58
CA HIS A 358 19.27 -1.77 -1.46
C HIS A 358 19.08 -0.42 -0.75
N ALA A 359 18.65 -0.43 0.52
CA ALA A 359 18.54 0.74 1.38
C ALA A 359 19.90 1.42 1.63
N LEU A 360 20.94 0.65 1.97
CA LEU A 360 22.30 1.16 2.17
C LEU A 360 22.91 1.73 0.88
N ARG A 361 22.64 1.08 -0.26
CA ARG A 361 23.05 1.60 -1.57
C ARG A 361 22.41 2.96 -1.82
N TYR A 362 21.11 3.09 -1.56
CA TYR A 362 20.42 4.37 -1.68
C TYR A 362 21.04 5.45 -0.78
N LEU A 363 21.27 5.13 0.51
CA LEU A 363 21.92 6.02 1.49
C LEU A 363 23.28 6.55 1.01
N CYS A 364 24.11 5.68 0.43
CA CYS A 364 25.46 6.05 -0.01
C CYS A 364 25.46 6.88 -1.30
N HIS A 365 24.45 6.71 -2.17
CA HIS A 365 24.39 7.42 -3.46
C HIS A 365 23.61 8.73 -3.39
N HIS A 366 22.64 8.87 -2.47
CA HIS A 366 21.66 9.96 -2.45
C HIS A 366 21.68 10.73 -1.13
N GLY A 367 22.88 11.14 -0.69
CA GLY A 367 23.17 11.76 0.62
C GLY A 367 22.03 12.59 1.25
N ALA A 368 21.86 12.42 2.55
CA ALA A 368 20.80 13.02 3.37
C ALA A 368 20.44 14.45 2.93
N ALA A 369 19.19 14.65 2.53
CA ALA A 369 18.62 15.97 2.26
C ALA A 369 18.72 16.83 3.54
N GLY A 370 19.81 17.60 3.67
CA GLY A 370 20.05 18.45 4.83
C GLY A 370 21.51 18.81 5.16
N ALA A 371 22.52 18.12 4.62
CA ALA A 371 23.93 18.43 4.91
C ALA A 371 24.71 18.83 3.64
N GLY A 372 25.40 19.97 3.71
CA GLY A 372 25.98 20.69 2.58
C GLY A 372 27.04 19.95 1.75
N THR A 373 27.24 20.48 0.54
CA THR A 373 28.38 20.34 -0.37
C THR A 373 29.07 18.97 -0.42
N ARG A 374 28.78 18.22 -1.50
CA ARG A 374 29.63 17.13 -2.02
C ARG A 374 31.10 17.57 -2.00
N THR A 375 31.91 16.99 -1.13
CA THR A 375 33.37 17.07 -1.23
C THR A 375 33.85 16.10 -2.32
N PRO A 376 34.84 16.49 -3.14
CA PRO A 376 35.34 15.67 -4.26
C PRO A 376 36.03 14.35 -3.85
N ALA A 377 36.14 14.06 -2.54
CA ALA A 377 36.69 12.81 -2.01
C ALA A 377 35.66 11.65 -1.95
N ASP A 378 34.39 11.91 -2.24
CA ASP A 378 33.29 10.94 -2.07
C ASP A 378 32.97 10.12 -3.33
N VAL A 379 33.88 10.11 -4.33
CA VAL A 379 33.78 9.24 -5.51
C VAL A 379 34.28 7.83 -5.13
N GLY A 380 33.59 7.20 -4.18
CA GLY A 380 33.79 5.80 -3.83
C GLY A 380 33.24 4.88 -4.92
N HIS A 381 33.74 3.64 -5.00
CA HIS A 381 33.22 2.63 -5.90
C HIS A 381 31.71 2.40 -5.67
N PRO A 382 30.88 2.23 -6.73
CA PRO A 382 29.41 2.16 -6.65
C PRO A 382 28.86 0.96 -5.83
N HIS A 383 29.73 0.07 -5.37
CA HIS A 383 29.40 -1.11 -4.59
C HIS A 383 29.95 -1.08 -3.16
N HIS A 384 30.61 0.00 -2.75
CA HIS A 384 31.21 0.14 -1.43
C HIS A 384 30.46 1.19 -0.60
N ALA A 385 30.12 0.84 0.64
CA ALA A 385 29.62 1.73 1.66
C ALA A 385 30.81 2.37 2.40
N PRO A 386 30.96 3.70 2.35
CA PRO A 386 31.88 4.39 3.24
C PRO A 386 31.41 4.22 4.69
N LEU A 387 32.28 3.74 5.57
CA LEU A 387 31.90 3.46 6.97
C LEU A 387 31.38 4.71 7.69
N HIS A 388 31.93 5.88 7.37
CA HIS A 388 31.51 7.15 7.95
C HIS A 388 30.04 7.49 7.61
N ARG A 389 29.57 7.22 6.39
CA ARG A 389 28.16 7.48 5.99
C ARG A 389 27.17 6.62 6.77
N VAL A 390 27.53 5.35 7.00
CA VAL A 390 26.69 4.42 7.78
C VAL A 390 26.69 4.85 9.26
N ALA A 391 27.85 5.26 9.79
CA ALA A 391 28.01 5.75 11.14
C ALA A 391 27.29 7.09 11.41
N GLU A 392 27.23 7.98 10.40
CA GLU A 392 26.43 9.21 10.45
C GLU A 392 24.94 8.91 10.48
N ALA A 393 24.48 7.96 9.66
CA ALA A 393 23.07 7.58 9.61
C ALA A 393 22.60 6.82 10.85
N PHE A 394 23.50 6.11 11.53
CA PHE A 394 23.22 5.30 12.72
C PHE A 394 24.29 5.54 13.80
N PRO A 395 24.17 6.62 14.60
CA PRO A 395 25.19 7.00 15.59
C PRO A 395 25.50 5.91 16.62
N VAL A 396 24.54 5.04 16.94
CA VAL A 396 24.73 3.91 17.87
C VAL A 396 25.79 2.90 17.40
N LEU A 397 26.09 2.87 16.09
CA LEU A 397 27.09 1.99 15.50
C LEU A 397 28.51 2.59 15.54
N GLN A 398 28.66 3.80 16.08
CA GLN A 398 29.97 4.45 16.22
C GLN A 398 30.79 3.81 17.35
N GLU A 399 32.10 3.75 17.15
CA GLU A 399 33.03 3.18 18.13
C GLU A 399 33.03 3.97 19.45
N GLU A 400 32.81 5.29 19.37
CA GLU A 400 32.64 6.18 20.52
C GLU A 400 31.46 5.78 21.42
N PHE A 401 30.36 5.34 20.83
CA PHE A 401 29.18 4.87 21.57
C PHE A 401 29.49 3.56 22.32
N LEU A 402 30.22 2.63 21.68
CA LEU A 402 30.70 1.41 22.33
C LEU A 402 31.60 1.75 23.54
N HIS A 403 32.56 2.66 23.37
CA HIS A 403 33.45 3.08 24.47
C HIS A 403 32.66 3.69 25.64
N THR A 404 31.65 4.50 25.36
CA THR A 404 30.75 5.08 26.36
C THR A 404 30.00 3.98 27.15
N CYS A 405 29.45 2.97 26.46
CA CYS A 405 28.78 1.84 27.11
C CYS A 405 29.73 1.00 27.98
N LEU A 406 30.99 0.80 27.53
CA LEU A 406 32.01 0.08 28.29
C LEU A 406 32.46 0.85 29.53
N ALA A 407 32.61 2.17 29.44
CA ALA A 407 32.94 3.02 30.58
C ALA A 407 31.83 2.97 31.64
N ALA A 408 30.56 3.08 31.23
CA ALA A 408 29.41 2.96 32.13
C ALA A 408 29.35 1.59 32.84
N SER A 409 29.69 0.51 32.13
CA SER A 409 29.73 -0.85 32.70
C SER A 409 30.85 -1.04 33.72
N ARG A 410 32.01 -0.40 33.52
CA ARG A 410 33.17 -0.48 34.45
C ARG A 410 32.94 0.28 35.75
N VAL A 411 32.28 1.45 35.68
CA VAL A 411 31.92 2.23 36.88
C VAL A 411 31.01 1.39 37.79
N HIS A 412 30.06 0.64 37.24
CA HIS A 412 29.16 -0.20 38.04
C HIS A 412 29.85 -1.45 38.61
N GLY A 413 30.78 -2.06 37.87
CA GLY A 413 31.58 -3.21 38.34
C GLY A 413 32.50 -2.86 39.51
N GLY A 414 33.10 -1.66 39.50
CA GLY A 414 33.95 -1.19 40.61
C GLY A 414 33.18 -0.96 41.92
N PHE A 415 31.90 -0.57 41.85
CA PHE A 415 31.05 -0.41 43.04
C PHE A 415 30.57 -1.74 43.65
N GLN A 416 30.71 -2.88 42.95
CA GLN A 416 30.36 -4.20 43.47
C GLN A 416 31.55 -4.95 44.10
N GLU A 417 32.80 -4.58 43.80
CA GLU A 417 33.99 -5.18 44.43
C GLU A 417 34.40 -4.50 45.76
N GLU A 418 33.85 -3.33 46.09
CA GLU A 418 34.09 -2.62 47.36
C GLU A 418 32.97 -2.78 48.42
N ARG A 419 32.13 -3.83 48.35
CA ARG A 419 31.13 -4.14 49.38
C ARG A 419 31.28 -5.50 50.02
#